data_AF-A0A2W6B0N0-F1
#
_entry.id   AF-A0A2W6B0N0-F1
#
_cell.length_a   1.000
_cell.length_b   1.000
_cell.length_c   1.000
_cell.angle_alpha   90.00
_cell.angle_beta   90.00
_cell.angle_gamma   90.00
#
_symmetry.space_group_name_H-M   'P 1'
#
loop_
_entity.id
_entity.type
_entity.pdbx_description
1 polymer ?
#
loop_
_entity_poly.entity_id
_entity_poly.type
_entity_poly.pdbx_seq_one_letter_code
_entity_poly.pdbx_strand_id
1 'polypeptide(L)'
;ADSQIDGKVIIEAGAEIINSRVRGPAIIGEYTRIVNSYIGPFTSIYHHCKIEHSEVEHSIILENSEIIDLPGRLADSLIGRNVELGRSPIKPKAFKLTLGDNSKVGVL
;
A
#
# COMPACT_ATOMS: atom_id res chain seq x y z
N ALA A 1 -1.38 9.74 -19.19
CA ALA A 1 -1.45 8.82 -18.04
C ALA A 1 -2.12 9.61 -16.93
N ASP A 2 -3.36 9.27 -16.59
CA ASP A 2 -4.20 10.07 -15.70
C ASP A 2 -4.06 9.56 -14.27
N SER A 3 -3.07 10.08 -13.54
CA SER A 3 -3.06 9.97 -12.09
C SER A 3 -3.82 11.16 -11.49
N GLN A 4 -4.61 10.92 -10.46
CA GLN A 4 -5.42 11.95 -9.79
C GLN A 4 -4.98 12.10 -8.34
N ILE A 5 -4.75 13.34 -7.91
CA ILE A 5 -4.37 13.66 -6.54
C ILE A 5 -5.42 14.62 -6.00
N ASP A 6 -6.16 14.19 -4.98
CA ASP A 6 -7.25 14.93 -4.37
C ASP A 6 -6.92 15.30 -2.93
N GLY A 7 -7.08 16.57 -2.54
CA GLY A 7 -6.88 17.01 -1.14
C GLY A 7 -5.41 17.16 -0.71
N LYS A 8 -5.16 17.09 0.60
CA LYS A 8 -3.81 17.32 1.16
C LYS A 8 -2.95 16.07 1.06
N VAL A 9 -2.12 16.00 0.03
CA VAL A 9 -1.19 14.87 -0.18
C VAL A 9 0.24 15.39 -0.19
N ILE A 10 1.11 14.78 0.61
CA ILE A 10 2.56 15.01 0.55
C ILE A 10 3.16 13.90 -0.30
N ILE A 11 3.94 14.27 -1.32
CA ILE A 11 4.65 13.35 -2.20
C ILE A 11 6.12 13.72 -2.13
N GLU A 12 6.91 12.85 -1.55
CA GLU A 12 8.34 13.05 -1.34
C GLU A 12 9.16 12.75 -2.61
N ALA A 13 10.46 13.09 -2.56
CA ALA A 13 11.35 12.99 -3.71
C ALA A 13 11.44 11.56 -4.28
N GLY A 14 11.42 11.47 -5.61
CA GLY A 14 11.55 10.19 -6.32
C GLY A 14 10.31 9.29 -6.26
N ALA A 15 9.24 9.69 -5.58
CA ALA A 15 7.99 8.94 -5.59
C ALA A 15 7.31 9.03 -6.97
N GLU A 16 6.73 7.91 -7.42
CA GLU A 16 6.06 7.78 -8.71
C GLU A 16 4.61 7.35 -8.52
N ILE A 17 3.67 8.07 -9.13
CA ILE A 17 2.24 7.74 -9.12
C ILE A 17 1.76 7.58 -10.55
N ILE A 18 1.41 6.35 -10.94
CA ILE A 18 1.15 5.96 -12.32
C ILE A 18 -0.25 5.36 -12.42
N ASN A 19 -1.12 5.95 -13.25
CA ASN A 19 -2.51 5.49 -13.46
C ASN A 19 -3.24 5.21 -12.14
N SER A 20 -3.03 6.07 -11.15
CA SER A 20 -3.45 5.84 -9.76
C SER A 20 -4.16 7.05 -9.19
N ARG A 21 -4.95 6.83 -8.15
CA ARG A 21 -5.64 7.91 -7.43
C ARG A 21 -5.17 7.97 -5.99
N VAL A 22 -4.78 9.15 -5.54
CA VAL A 22 -4.38 9.41 -4.15
C VAL A 22 -5.28 10.49 -3.57
N ARG A 23 -5.98 10.16 -2.49
CA ARG A 23 -6.89 11.08 -1.80
C ARG A 23 -6.37 11.36 -0.40
N GLY A 24 -6.12 12.63 -0.12
CA GLY A 24 -5.61 13.11 1.16
C GLY A 24 -6.69 13.23 2.26
N PRO A 25 -6.27 13.40 3.53
CA PRO A 25 -4.88 13.57 3.98
C PRO A 25 -4.03 12.30 3.80
N ALA A 26 -2.90 12.39 3.09
CA ALA A 26 -2.01 11.24 2.84
C ALA A 26 -0.54 11.67 2.66
N ILE A 27 0.39 10.74 2.92
CA ILE A 27 1.83 10.93 2.71
C ILE A 27 2.36 9.77 1.88
N ILE A 28 3.10 10.08 0.82
CA ILE A 28 3.84 9.14 -0.02
C ILE A 28 5.32 9.44 0.14
N GLY A 29 6.06 8.57 0.82
CA GLY A 29 7.48 8.75 1.09
C GLY A 29 8.37 8.52 -0.13
N GLU A 30 9.66 8.81 0.06
CA GLU A 30 10.64 8.87 -1.03
C GLU A 30 10.78 7.55 -1.78
N TYR A 31 11.00 7.61 -3.09
CA TYR A 31 11.20 6.44 -3.94
C TYR A 31 10.09 5.38 -3.87
N THR A 32 8.90 5.74 -3.38
CA THR A 32 7.73 4.88 -3.37
C THR A 32 7.04 4.90 -4.72
N ARG A 33 6.65 3.73 -5.22
CA ARG A 33 5.99 3.57 -6.51
C ARG A 33 4.56 3.07 -6.34
N ILE A 34 3.60 3.84 -6.84
CA ILE A 34 2.16 3.54 -6.80
C ILE A 34 1.65 3.38 -8.23
N VAL A 35 1.13 2.20 -8.58
CA VAL A 35 0.74 1.87 -9.95
C VAL A 35 -0.63 1.22 -9.97
N ASN A 36 -1.53 1.69 -10.85
CA ASN A 36 -2.88 1.15 -11.01
C ASN A 36 -3.62 0.96 -9.67
N SER A 37 -3.43 1.89 -8.74
CA SER A 37 -3.81 1.73 -7.33
C SER A 37 -4.62 2.91 -6.82
N TYR A 38 -5.37 2.66 -5.75
CA TYR A 38 -6.09 3.69 -5.00
C TYR A 38 -5.50 3.83 -3.60
N ILE A 39 -5.09 5.04 -3.24
CA ILE A 39 -4.66 5.39 -1.89
C ILE A 39 -5.71 6.35 -1.30
N GLY A 40 -6.37 5.91 -0.24
CA GLY A 40 -7.42 6.64 0.45
C GLY A 40 -6.89 7.54 1.58
N PRO A 41 -7.78 8.37 2.15
CA PRO A 41 -7.47 9.27 3.24
C PRO A 41 -6.86 8.56 4.45
N PHE A 42 -6.13 9.33 5.25
CA PHE A 42 -5.49 8.90 6.49
C PHE A 42 -4.48 7.76 6.28
N THR A 43 -3.85 7.74 5.10
CA THR A 43 -2.84 6.75 4.76
C THR A 43 -1.45 7.38 4.75
N SER A 44 -0.49 6.73 5.40
CA SER A 44 0.92 7.12 5.34
C SER A 44 1.75 5.96 4.82
N ILE A 45 2.37 6.16 3.67
CA ILE A 45 3.32 5.23 3.07
C ILE A 45 4.70 5.83 3.23
N TYR A 46 5.64 5.09 3.82
CA TYR A 46 6.99 5.57 4.05
C TYR A 46 7.84 5.48 2.76
N HIS A 47 9.14 5.23 2.86
CA HIS A 47 10.03 5.25 1.69
C HIS A 47 10.21 3.86 1.06
N HIS A 48 10.57 3.84 -0.22
CA HIS A 48 10.94 2.64 -0.99
C HIS A 48 9.84 1.56 -0.97
N CYS A 49 8.57 1.96 -0.89
CA CYS A 49 7.45 1.04 -0.92
C CYS A 49 6.96 0.83 -2.36
N LYS A 50 6.26 -0.27 -2.58
CA LYS A 50 5.66 -0.58 -3.88
C LYS A 50 4.21 -0.98 -3.71
N ILE A 51 3.29 -0.20 -4.28
CA ILE A 51 1.85 -0.49 -4.25
C ILE A 51 1.35 -0.65 -5.68
N GLU A 52 0.95 -1.86 -6.06
CA GLU A 52 0.49 -2.18 -7.41
C GLU A 52 -0.85 -2.91 -7.40
N HIS A 53 -1.76 -2.49 -8.28
CA HIS A 53 -3.09 -3.09 -8.46
C HIS A 53 -3.84 -3.31 -7.14
N SER A 54 -3.71 -2.37 -6.20
CA SER A 54 -4.18 -2.51 -4.83
C SER A 54 -4.89 -1.25 -4.34
N GLU A 55 -5.77 -1.43 -3.36
CA GLU A 55 -6.44 -0.33 -2.69
C GLU A 55 -6.01 -0.29 -1.22
N VAL A 56 -5.59 0.88 -0.74
CA VAL A 56 -5.16 1.10 0.65
C VAL A 56 -5.88 2.31 1.22
N GLU A 57 -6.40 2.23 2.43
CA GLU A 57 -7.03 3.35 3.14
C GLU A 57 -6.74 3.27 4.64
N HIS A 58 -6.73 4.40 5.35
CA HIS A 58 -6.61 4.44 6.81
C HIS A 58 -5.52 3.51 7.39
N SER A 59 -4.33 3.55 6.79
CA SER A 59 -3.26 2.58 7.08
C SER A 59 -1.88 3.23 7.12
N ILE A 60 -0.97 2.63 7.88
CA ILE A 60 0.46 3.00 7.94
C ILE A 60 1.27 1.88 7.28
N ILE A 61 2.10 2.21 6.30
CA ILE A 61 2.98 1.26 5.60
C ILE A 61 4.42 1.72 5.77
N LEU A 62 5.24 0.90 6.43
CA LEU A 62 6.66 1.17 6.68
C LEU A 62 7.55 0.75 5.50
N GLU A 63 8.83 1.09 5.60
CA GLU A 63 9.78 1.05 4.49
C GLU A 63 9.99 -0.32 3.85
N ASN A 64 10.36 -0.30 2.56
CA ASN A 64 10.71 -1.47 1.76
C ASN A 64 9.60 -2.53 1.69
N SER A 65 8.34 -2.14 1.89
CA SER A 65 7.21 -3.04 1.84
C SER A 65 6.50 -3.00 0.49
N GLU A 66 6.05 -4.17 0.04
CA GLU A 66 5.38 -4.38 -1.23
C GLU A 66 3.94 -4.85 -1.01
N ILE A 67 2.99 -4.20 -1.68
CA ILE A 67 1.57 -4.55 -1.68
C ILE A 67 1.13 -4.69 -3.13
N ILE A 68 0.94 -5.92 -3.59
CA ILE A 68 0.81 -6.24 -5.01
C ILE A 68 -0.38 -7.17 -5.24
N ASP A 69 -1.28 -6.79 -6.14
CA ASP A 69 -2.43 -7.60 -6.59
C ASP A 69 -3.35 -8.07 -5.44
N LEU A 70 -3.54 -7.21 -4.43
CA LEU A 70 -4.50 -7.51 -3.36
C LEU A 70 -5.93 -7.55 -3.92
N PRO A 71 -6.69 -8.63 -3.69
CA PRO A 71 -8.04 -8.79 -4.25
C PRO A 71 -9.11 -7.91 -3.57
N GLY A 72 -8.72 -7.13 -2.56
CA GLY A 72 -9.59 -6.26 -1.79
C GLY A 72 -8.81 -5.11 -1.18
N ARG A 73 -9.52 -4.24 -0.45
CA ARG A 73 -8.94 -3.05 0.17
C ARG A 73 -8.21 -3.40 1.46
N LEU A 74 -6.97 -2.95 1.58
CA LEU A 74 -6.25 -2.89 2.85
C LEU A 74 -6.74 -1.66 3.62
N ALA A 75 -7.34 -1.88 4.79
CA ALA A 75 -7.85 -0.82 5.64
C ALA A 75 -7.49 -1.06 7.12
N ASP A 76 -7.46 0.01 7.91
CA ASP A 76 -7.30 -0.04 9.38
C ASP A 76 -6.07 -0.84 9.84
N SER A 77 -4.96 -0.71 9.09
CA SER A 77 -3.81 -1.61 9.18
C SER A 77 -2.49 -0.88 9.41
N LEU A 78 -1.57 -1.55 10.12
CA LEU A 78 -0.17 -1.17 10.20
C LEU A 78 0.67 -2.27 9.55
N ILE A 79 1.34 -1.93 8.46
CA ILE A 79 2.24 -2.82 7.73
C ILE A 79 3.67 -2.51 8.14
N GLY A 80 4.36 -3.54 8.65
CA GLY A 80 5.75 -3.46 9.09
C GLY A 80 6.75 -3.18 7.96
N ARG A 81 8.03 -3.31 8.28
CA ARG A 81 9.15 -3.09 7.34
C ARG A 81 9.45 -4.36 6.57
N ASN A 82 9.82 -4.24 5.30
CA ASN A 82 10.17 -5.38 4.43
C ASN A 82 9.04 -6.43 4.36
N VAL A 83 7.78 -5.98 4.37
CA VAL A 83 6.63 -6.86 4.30
C VAL A 83 6.19 -6.99 2.85
N GLU A 84 5.99 -8.22 2.41
CA GLU A 84 5.38 -8.54 1.11
C GLU A 84 3.94 -9.02 1.33
N LEU A 85 2.97 -8.24 0.84
CA LEU A 85 1.58 -8.64 0.73
C LEU A 85 1.26 -8.84 -0.74
N GLY A 86 0.98 -10.07 -1.13
CA GLY A 86 0.63 -10.34 -2.51
C GLY A 86 -0.18 -11.60 -2.71
N ARG A 87 -0.85 -11.66 -3.86
CA ARG A 87 -1.59 -12.84 -4.28
C ARG A 87 -0.68 -13.81 -5.03
N SER A 88 -0.58 -15.05 -4.55
CA SER A 88 0.01 -16.13 -5.34
C SER A 88 -0.90 -16.50 -6.53
N PRO A 89 -0.37 -16.63 -7.76
CA PRO A 89 -1.13 -17.10 -8.92
C PRO A 89 -1.39 -18.62 -8.89
N ILE A 90 -0.71 -19.37 -8.02
CA ILE A 90 -0.74 -20.84 -7.98
C ILE A 90 -1.92 -21.34 -7.14
N LYS A 91 -2.60 -22.39 -7.61
CA LYS A 91 -3.69 -23.07 -6.87
C LYS A 91 -3.13 -24.23 -6.00
N PRO A 92 -3.73 -24.53 -4.83
CA PRO A 92 -4.90 -23.89 -4.22
C PRO A 92 -4.59 -22.52 -3.60
N LYS A 93 -5.60 -21.65 -3.54
CA LYS A 93 -5.47 -20.35 -2.86
C LYS A 93 -5.44 -20.58 -1.35
N ALA A 94 -4.43 -20.05 -0.68
CA ALA A 94 -4.33 -20.05 0.77
C ALA A 94 -3.66 -18.76 1.25
N PHE A 95 -3.97 -18.35 2.48
CA PHE A 95 -3.22 -17.31 3.15
C PHE A 95 -1.89 -17.90 3.64
N LYS A 96 -0.77 -17.38 3.13
CA LYS A 96 0.56 -17.66 3.66
C LYS A 96 1.00 -16.41 4.41
N LEU A 97 1.19 -16.53 5.72
CA LEU A 97 1.50 -15.42 6.60
C LEU A 97 2.78 -15.73 7.38
N THR A 98 3.74 -14.82 7.36
CA THR A 98 4.90 -14.84 8.26
C THR A 98 4.72 -13.67 9.22
N LEU A 99 4.40 -13.95 10.48
CA LEU A 99 4.05 -12.93 11.48
C LEU A 99 5.13 -12.88 12.56
N GLY A 100 5.70 -11.70 12.78
CA GLY A 100 6.64 -11.42 13.88
C GLY A 100 5.94 -10.99 15.16
N ASP A 101 6.72 -10.59 16.17
CA ASP A 101 6.19 -10.14 17.47
C ASP A 101 5.27 -8.91 17.34
N ASN A 102 4.18 -8.91 18.11
CA ASN A 102 3.13 -7.87 18.11
C ASN A 102 2.34 -7.71 16.80
N SER A 103 2.32 -8.73 15.94
CA SER A 103 1.51 -8.72 14.71
C SER A 103 0.03 -9.01 15.00
N LYS A 104 -0.89 -8.25 14.36
CA LYS A 104 -2.34 -8.50 14.38
C LYS A 104 -2.84 -8.72 12.97
N VAL A 105 -3.56 -9.82 12.73
CA VAL A 105 -4.18 -10.13 11.44
C VAL A 105 -5.68 -10.27 11.63
N GLY A 106 -6.45 -9.50 10.87
CA GLY A 106 -7.90 -9.65 10.74
C GLY A 106 -8.25 -10.12 9.33
N VAL A 107 -9.14 -11.11 9.21
CA VAL A 107 -9.80 -11.45 7.95
C VAL A 107 -11.27 -11.13 8.17
N LEU A 108 -11.74 -10.04 7.53
CA LEU A 108 -13.10 -9.53 7.60
C LEU A 108 -13.81 -9.80 6.27
#